data_AF-A0A125NUD0-F1
#
_entry.id   AF-A0A125NUD0-F1
#
_cell.length_a   1.000
_cell.length_b   1.000
_cell.length_c   1.000
_cell.angle_alpha   90.00
_cell.angle_beta   90.00
_cell.angle_gamma   90.00
#
_symmetry.space_group_name_H-M   'P 1'
#
loop_
_entity.id
_entity.type
_entity.pdbx_description
1 polymer ?
#
loop_
_entity_poly.entity_id
_entity_poly.type
_entity_poly.pdbx_seq_one_letter_code
_entity_poly.pdbx_strand_id
1 'polypeptide(L)'
;MLPADVKASYKVRFTALGEIGTFNFNSQVSGKNYTLTANAKIDTAIFDYRGNMTSVGVVTPAGIVKTQPSSHTFEYRQKALLKKKKLKGLNIAFDRGAVKAVTPPDPLGPKHVPVTAEQLNNVLDPLSGVMALSMADAAKPCDQKLPIYDGKARFDIQFKLLRRSGADHICSVKLVPVSGHKPGEGAASVVNGEIELVMRPVPNANVVIPFSVTVPTVVGTATLISERVDITMPDQKRIALRR
;
A
#
# COMPACT_ATOMS: atom_id res chain seq x y z
N MET A 1 -0.43 -16.14 -15.91
CA MET A 1 0.89 -15.47 -16.04
C MET A 1 0.76 -14.07 -15.47
N LEU A 2 1.74 -13.57 -14.71
CA LEU A 2 1.71 -12.21 -14.17
C LEU A 2 2.24 -11.20 -15.20
N PRO A 3 1.82 -9.92 -15.14
CA PRO A 3 2.44 -8.85 -15.92
C PRO A 3 3.93 -8.67 -15.61
N ALA A 4 4.70 -8.28 -16.63
CA ALA A 4 6.12 -7.96 -16.49
C ALA A 4 6.36 -6.53 -15.95
N ASP A 5 5.49 -5.57 -16.30
CA ASP A 5 5.55 -4.18 -15.84
C ASP A 5 4.12 -3.68 -15.61
N VAL A 6 3.86 -3.02 -14.48
CA VAL A 6 2.60 -2.32 -14.19
C VAL A 6 2.92 -0.94 -13.66
N LYS A 7 2.56 0.10 -14.40
CA LYS A 7 2.69 1.50 -14.00
C LYS A 7 1.31 2.07 -13.73
N ALA A 8 1.08 2.54 -12.50
CA ALA A 8 -0.19 3.12 -12.10
C ALA A 8 0.04 4.51 -11.51
N SER A 9 -0.64 5.52 -12.07
CA SER A 9 -0.68 6.88 -11.53
C SER A 9 -2.04 7.17 -10.92
N TYR A 10 -2.00 7.86 -9.78
CA TYR A 10 -3.18 8.21 -9.01
C TYR A 10 -3.14 9.69 -8.64
N LYS A 11 -4.32 10.30 -8.58
CA LYS A 11 -4.53 11.62 -8.00
C LYS A 11 -4.98 11.49 -6.56
N VAL A 12 -4.37 12.30 -5.68
CA VAL A 12 -4.79 12.46 -4.29
C VAL A 12 -5.72 13.66 -4.23
N ARG A 13 -6.95 13.44 -3.75
CA ARG A 13 -7.95 14.49 -3.54
C ARG A 13 -8.34 14.57 -2.08
N PHE A 14 -8.70 15.77 -1.64
CA PHE A 14 -9.23 16.01 -0.30
C PHE A 14 -10.43 16.97 -0.39
N THR A 15 -11.55 16.65 0.28
CA THR A 15 -12.87 17.31 0.09
C THR A 15 -12.80 18.82 -0.07
N ALA A 16 -12.08 19.53 0.81
CA ALA A 16 -12.03 20.99 0.81
C ALA A 16 -10.94 21.61 -0.08
N LEU A 17 -9.96 20.81 -0.53
CA LEU A 17 -8.76 21.30 -1.22
C LEU A 17 -8.68 20.84 -2.68
N GLY A 18 -9.64 20.02 -3.13
CA GLY A 18 -9.61 19.44 -4.46
C GLY A 18 -8.44 18.47 -4.62
N GLU A 19 -7.71 18.57 -5.73
CA GLU A 19 -6.53 17.76 -5.97
C GLU A 19 -5.32 18.35 -5.25
N ILE A 20 -4.72 17.56 -4.36
CA ILE A 20 -3.62 17.99 -3.49
C ILE A 20 -2.30 17.30 -3.79
N GLY A 21 -2.30 16.31 -4.69
CA GLY A 21 -1.13 15.45 -4.85
C GLY A 21 -1.30 14.29 -5.80
N THR A 22 -0.25 13.47 -5.86
CA THR A 22 -0.17 12.28 -6.69
C THR A 22 0.46 11.12 -5.94
N PHE A 23 0.11 9.91 -6.38
CA PHE A 23 0.81 8.68 -6.00
C PHE A 23 1.09 7.90 -7.27
N ASN A 24 2.34 7.53 -7.48
CA ASN A 24 2.75 6.69 -8.61
C ASN A 24 3.29 5.39 -8.06
N PHE A 25 2.91 4.28 -8.69
CA PHE A 25 3.36 2.94 -8.37
C PHE A 25 3.88 2.29 -9.65
N ASN A 26 5.01 1.60 -9.53
CA ASN A 26 5.55 0.75 -10.58
C ASN A 26 5.85 -0.64 -10.00
N SER A 27 5.42 -1.69 -10.68
CA SER A 27 5.76 -3.07 -10.37
C SER A 27 6.48 -3.67 -11.57
N GLN A 28 7.68 -4.17 -11.35
CA GLN A 28 8.46 -4.87 -12.37
C GLN A 28 8.68 -6.30 -11.91
N VAL A 29 8.35 -7.28 -12.75
CA VAL A 29 8.47 -8.71 -12.46
C VAL A 29 9.35 -9.37 -13.51
N SER A 30 10.39 -10.05 -13.06
CA SER A 30 11.31 -10.83 -13.91
C SER A 30 11.49 -12.23 -13.32
N GLY A 31 10.92 -13.23 -14.01
CA GLY A 31 10.82 -14.59 -13.48
C GLY A 31 9.98 -14.61 -12.20
N LYS A 32 10.63 -14.93 -11.06
CA LYS A 32 10.01 -14.89 -9.72
C LYS A 32 10.36 -13.63 -8.95
N ASN A 33 11.31 -12.83 -9.42
CA ASN A 33 11.75 -11.65 -8.69
C ASN A 33 10.86 -10.47 -9.04
N TYR A 34 10.60 -9.61 -8.06
CA TYR A 34 9.94 -8.34 -8.29
C TYR A 34 10.76 -7.17 -7.75
N THR A 35 10.58 -6.02 -8.37
CA THR A 35 10.94 -4.70 -7.83
C THR A 35 9.71 -3.81 -7.91
N LEU A 36 9.27 -3.29 -6.77
CA LEU A 36 8.19 -2.33 -6.65
C LEU A 36 8.78 -0.99 -6.29
N THR A 37 8.33 0.08 -6.94
CA THR A 37 8.65 1.45 -6.53
C THR A 37 7.38 2.26 -6.40
N ALA A 38 7.38 3.22 -5.48
CA ALA A 38 6.32 4.19 -5.36
C ALA A 38 6.82 5.57 -4.99
N ASN A 39 6.16 6.59 -5.51
CA ASN A 39 6.43 7.98 -5.21
C ASN A 39 5.12 8.69 -4.87
N ALA A 40 5.05 9.23 -3.67
CA ALA A 40 3.92 10.01 -3.17
C ALA A 40 4.32 11.49 -3.12
N LYS A 41 3.43 12.38 -3.58
CA LYS A 41 3.57 13.83 -3.49
C LYS A 41 2.27 14.42 -2.96
N ILE A 42 2.35 15.26 -1.93
CA ILE A 42 1.29 16.20 -1.55
C ILE A 42 1.92 17.59 -1.54
N ASP A 43 1.26 18.56 -2.14
CA ASP A 43 1.79 19.90 -2.34
C ASP A 43 0.65 20.90 -2.24
N THR A 44 0.54 21.51 -1.06
CA THR A 44 -0.49 22.48 -0.71
C THR A 44 0.15 23.69 -0.04
N ALA A 45 -0.57 24.80 0.06
CA ALA A 45 -0.06 26.04 0.67
C ALA A 45 0.44 25.86 2.12
N ILE A 46 -0.11 24.89 2.87
CA ILE A 46 0.19 24.67 4.29
C ILE A 46 0.95 23.38 4.56
N PHE A 47 1.17 22.54 3.54
CA PHE A 47 1.77 21.21 3.68
C PHE A 47 2.41 20.70 2.37
N ASP A 48 3.73 20.44 2.40
CA ASP A 48 4.48 19.66 1.38
C ASP A 48 4.89 18.31 1.99
N TYR A 49 4.66 17.24 1.24
CA TYR A 49 5.11 15.89 1.55
C TYR A 49 5.63 15.23 0.27
N ARG A 50 6.80 14.59 0.36
CA ARG A 50 7.28 13.67 -0.68
C ARG A 50 7.78 12.39 -0.03
N GLY A 51 7.27 11.26 -0.49
CA GLY A 51 7.68 9.94 -0.04
C GLY A 51 8.13 9.10 -1.22
N ASN A 52 9.22 8.34 -1.04
CA ASN A 52 9.71 7.36 -1.99
C ASN A 52 9.78 6.02 -1.28
N MET A 53 9.32 4.97 -1.94
CA MET A 53 9.32 3.61 -1.42
C MET A 53 9.87 2.67 -2.48
N THR A 54 10.65 1.69 -2.05
CA THR A 54 11.04 0.55 -2.88
C THR A 54 10.79 -0.73 -2.11
N SER A 55 10.30 -1.77 -2.76
CA SER A 55 10.24 -3.13 -2.21
C SER A 55 10.80 -4.10 -3.23
N VAL A 56 11.68 -4.99 -2.78
CA VAL A 56 12.25 -6.07 -3.58
C VAL A 56 11.89 -7.38 -2.91
N GLY A 57 11.64 -8.41 -3.70
CA GLY A 57 11.32 -9.73 -3.17
C GLY A 57 11.00 -10.73 -4.26
N VAL A 58 10.33 -11.80 -3.86
CA VAL A 58 9.89 -12.86 -4.77
C VAL A 58 8.38 -13.00 -4.76
N VAL A 59 7.83 -13.35 -5.93
CA VAL A 59 6.43 -13.64 -6.16
C VAL A 59 6.25 -15.11 -6.50
N THR A 60 5.26 -15.73 -5.87
CA THR A 60 4.85 -17.11 -6.09
C THR A 60 3.40 -17.11 -6.55
N PRO A 61 3.14 -17.33 -7.86
CA PRO A 61 1.77 -17.35 -8.41
C PRO A 61 0.89 -18.44 -7.81
N ALA A 62 1.50 -19.51 -7.29
CA ALA A 62 0.83 -20.61 -6.60
C ALA A 62 1.33 -20.67 -5.14
N GLY A 63 0.40 -20.82 -4.19
CA GLY A 63 0.68 -20.88 -2.75
C GLY A 63 -0.16 -19.91 -1.91
N ILE A 64 -0.20 -20.15 -0.60
CA ILE A 64 -0.92 -19.30 0.37
C ILE A 64 -0.25 -17.93 0.51
N VAL A 65 1.09 -17.91 0.50
CA VAL A 65 1.89 -16.68 0.49
C VAL A 65 2.26 -16.35 -0.95
N LYS A 66 1.69 -15.29 -1.49
CA LYS A 66 1.86 -14.88 -2.90
C LYS A 66 3.08 -13.98 -3.11
N THR A 67 3.46 -13.21 -2.09
CA THR A 67 4.56 -12.25 -2.13
C THR A 67 5.43 -12.43 -0.89
N GLN A 68 6.74 -12.42 -1.08
CA GLN A 68 7.72 -12.52 0.01
C GLN A 68 8.76 -11.41 -0.18
N PRO A 69 8.66 -10.31 0.58
CA PRO A 69 9.66 -9.25 0.53
C PRO A 69 11.01 -9.75 1.07
N SER A 70 12.08 -9.23 0.49
CA SER A 70 13.46 -9.38 0.98
C SER A 70 14.01 -8.06 1.53
N SER A 71 13.57 -6.93 0.96
CA SER A 71 13.96 -5.59 1.39
C SER A 71 12.87 -4.57 1.10
N HIS A 72 12.66 -3.63 2.02
CA HIS A 72 11.80 -2.47 1.83
C HIS A 72 12.51 -1.20 2.25
N THR A 73 12.64 -0.22 1.37
CA THR A 73 13.08 1.13 1.74
C THR A 73 11.92 2.10 1.71
N PHE A 74 11.90 3.02 2.67
CA PHE A 74 10.97 4.12 2.71
C PHE A 74 11.69 5.38 3.15
N GLU A 75 11.59 6.43 2.36
CA GLU A 75 12.09 7.74 2.69
C GLU A 75 11.00 8.77 2.51
N TYR A 76 10.91 9.72 3.43
CA TYR A 76 10.01 10.85 3.27
C TYR A 76 10.60 12.14 3.77
N ARG A 77 10.16 13.21 3.12
CA ARG A 77 10.31 14.58 3.59
C ARG A 77 8.95 15.21 3.74
N GLN A 78 8.79 15.98 4.81
CA GLN A 78 7.57 16.74 5.03
C GLN A 78 7.85 18.09 5.66
N LYS A 79 7.01 19.07 5.31
CA LYS A 79 7.03 20.43 5.85
C LYS A 79 5.59 20.91 6.00
N ALA A 80 5.16 21.07 7.25
CA ALA A 80 3.92 21.77 7.56
C ALA A 80 4.22 23.25 7.86
N LEU A 81 3.23 24.12 7.64
CA LEU A 81 3.31 25.54 7.98
C LEU A 81 3.75 25.72 9.44
N LEU A 82 4.68 26.65 9.68
CA LEU A 82 5.28 26.96 11.00
C LEU A 82 6.04 25.81 11.70
N LYS A 83 6.10 24.60 11.13
CA LYS A 83 6.84 23.46 11.71
C LYS A 83 8.19 23.26 11.03
N LYS A 84 9.19 22.71 11.74
CA LYS A 84 10.47 22.33 11.13
C LYS A 84 10.27 21.24 10.07
N LYS A 85 11.09 21.28 9.01
CA LYS A 85 11.14 20.22 8.00
C LYS A 85 11.54 18.92 8.70
N LYS A 86 10.85 17.82 8.39
CA LYS A 86 11.24 16.47 8.84
C LYS A 86 11.69 15.67 7.63
N LEU A 87 12.81 14.97 7.78
CA LEU A 87 13.33 14.00 6.84
C LEU A 87 13.53 12.71 7.63
N LYS A 88 13.02 11.59 7.12
CA LYS A 88 13.29 10.27 7.68
C LYS A 88 13.45 9.27 6.56
N GLY A 89 14.25 8.25 6.82
CA GLY A 89 14.40 7.08 5.99
C GLY A 89 14.46 5.84 6.87
N LEU A 90 14.02 4.71 6.33
CA LEU A 90 14.24 3.40 6.89
C LEU A 90 14.45 2.35 5.79
N ASN A 91 15.13 1.28 6.16
CA ASN A 91 15.19 0.02 5.45
C ASN A 91 14.69 -1.09 6.37
N ILE A 92 13.83 -1.97 5.86
CA ILE A 92 13.42 -3.22 6.50
C ILE A 92 14.08 -4.35 5.72
N ALA A 93 14.88 -5.17 6.40
CA ALA A 93 15.43 -6.40 5.84
C ALA A 93 14.57 -7.58 6.27
N PHE A 94 14.32 -8.51 5.36
CA PHE A 94 13.56 -9.73 5.61
C PHE A 94 14.43 -10.96 5.35
N ASP A 95 14.26 -12.01 6.17
CA ASP A 95 14.85 -13.33 5.94
C ASP A 95 13.75 -14.39 6.11
N ARG A 96 13.58 -15.28 5.12
CA ARG A 96 12.61 -16.38 5.14
C ARG A 96 11.20 -15.95 5.58
N GLY A 97 10.74 -14.79 5.10
CA GLY A 97 9.41 -14.25 5.40
C GLY A 97 9.28 -13.53 6.76
N ALA A 98 10.35 -13.43 7.55
CA ALA A 98 10.36 -12.71 8.81
C ALA A 98 11.15 -11.41 8.72
N VAL A 99 10.74 -10.38 9.45
CA VAL A 99 11.56 -9.15 9.59
C VAL A 99 12.83 -9.48 10.35
N LYS A 100 13.98 -9.21 9.72
CA LYS A 100 15.30 -9.44 10.30
C LYS A 100 15.86 -8.21 10.99
N ALA A 101 15.70 -7.03 10.39
CA ALA A 101 16.21 -5.77 10.92
C ALA A 101 15.45 -4.57 10.35
N VAL A 102 15.46 -3.46 11.11
CA VAL A 102 15.04 -2.14 10.65
C VAL A 102 16.20 -1.17 10.86
N THR A 103 16.59 -0.44 9.82
CA THR A 103 17.74 0.48 9.83
C THR A 103 17.35 1.87 9.34
N PRO A 104 17.62 2.95 10.11
CA PRO A 104 18.13 2.91 11.47
C PRO A 104 17.09 2.30 12.43
N PRO A 105 17.52 1.69 13.55
CA PRO A 105 16.58 1.26 14.58
C PRO A 105 15.74 2.45 15.08
N ASP A 106 14.41 2.29 15.15
CA ASP A 106 13.48 3.27 15.74
C ASP A 106 12.87 2.66 17.01
N PRO A 107 13.52 2.83 18.18
CA PRO A 107 13.07 2.18 19.40
C PRO A 107 11.68 2.69 19.82
N LEU A 108 10.83 1.74 20.18
CA LEU A 108 9.49 2.04 20.67
C LEU A 108 9.58 2.55 22.12
N GLY A 109 9.07 3.76 22.34
CA GLY A 109 8.92 4.31 23.71
C GLY A 109 7.88 3.53 24.53
N PRO A 110 7.84 3.74 25.87
CA PRO A 110 7.06 2.92 26.81
C PRO A 110 5.53 2.96 26.61
N LYS A 111 5.03 3.94 25.87
CA LYS A 111 3.60 4.08 25.54
C LYS A 111 3.16 3.30 24.29
N HIS A 112 4.10 2.71 23.55
CA HIS A 112 3.76 1.88 22.40
C HIS A 112 3.39 0.47 22.84
N VAL A 113 2.48 -0.15 22.11
CA VAL A 113 2.24 -1.59 22.23
C VAL A 113 3.50 -2.33 21.78
N PRO A 114 4.10 -3.21 22.61
CA PRO A 114 5.31 -3.95 22.23
C PRO A 114 5.12 -4.79 20.97
N VAL A 115 6.16 -4.85 20.14
CA VAL A 115 6.23 -5.72 18.96
C VAL A 115 6.99 -6.98 19.35
N THR A 116 6.40 -8.16 19.12
CA THR A 116 7.09 -9.44 19.36
C THR A 116 7.66 -10.01 18.06
N ALA A 117 8.65 -10.89 18.17
CA ALA A 117 9.26 -11.54 17.01
C ALA A 117 8.24 -12.39 16.22
N GLU A 118 7.30 -13.03 16.91
CA GLU A 118 6.24 -13.86 16.33
C GLU A 118 5.36 -13.04 15.38
N GLN A 119 5.02 -11.81 15.77
CA GLN A 119 4.19 -10.89 14.99
C GLN A 119 4.85 -10.40 13.70
N LEU A 120 6.17 -10.54 13.60
CA LEU A 120 6.97 -10.11 12.46
C LEU A 120 7.25 -11.25 11.46
N ASN A 121 6.67 -12.44 11.66
CA ASN A 121 6.72 -13.52 10.69
C ASN A 121 5.59 -13.41 9.66
N ASN A 122 5.91 -13.74 8.40
CA ASN A 122 4.99 -13.74 7.26
C ASN A 122 4.26 -12.41 7.07
N VAL A 123 4.93 -11.30 7.37
CA VAL A 123 4.41 -9.95 7.16
C VAL A 123 4.87 -9.39 5.82
N LEU A 124 4.07 -8.51 5.27
CA LEU A 124 4.38 -7.75 4.06
C LEU A 124 4.82 -6.34 4.45
N ASP A 125 5.67 -5.74 3.62
CA ASP A 125 5.82 -4.29 3.61
C ASP A 125 4.64 -3.63 2.86
N PRO A 126 4.42 -2.31 2.98
CA PRO A 126 3.28 -1.66 2.33
C PRO A 126 3.20 -1.85 0.81
N LEU A 127 4.32 -1.90 0.08
CA LEU A 127 4.30 -2.11 -1.37
C LEU A 127 4.06 -3.58 -1.73
N SER A 128 4.68 -4.52 -1.03
CA SER A 128 4.39 -5.94 -1.25
C SER A 128 2.96 -6.32 -0.85
N GLY A 129 2.33 -5.55 0.06
CA GLY A 129 0.89 -5.56 0.31
C GLY A 129 0.05 -5.14 -0.90
N VAL A 130 0.41 -4.03 -1.58
CA VAL A 130 -0.26 -3.59 -2.82
C VAL A 130 -0.14 -4.65 -3.93
N MET A 131 1.02 -5.28 -4.05
CA MET A 131 1.23 -6.38 -4.99
C MET A 131 0.35 -7.59 -4.64
N ALA A 132 0.31 -8.01 -3.37
CA ALA A 132 -0.53 -9.12 -2.91
C ALA A 132 -2.01 -8.86 -3.18
N LEU A 133 -2.47 -7.62 -2.94
CA LEU A 133 -3.82 -7.15 -3.24
C LEU A 133 -4.12 -7.23 -4.74
N SER A 134 -3.15 -6.87 -5.58
CA SER A 134 -3.31 -6.92 -7.05
C SER A 134 -3.30 -8.34 -7.61
N MET A 135 -2.80 -9.31 -6.84
CA MET A 135 -2.81 -10.73 -7.16
C MET A 135 -3.98 -11.47 -6.49
N ALA A 136 -4.97 -10.75 -5.96
CA ALA A 136 -6.17 -11.35 -5.41
C ALA A 136 -6.90 -12.22 -6.45
N ASP A 137 -7.71 -13.16 -5.96
CA ASP A 137 -8.65 -13.87 -6.83
C ASP A 137 -9.59 -12.84 -7.48
N ALA A 138 -9.58 -12.76 -8.81
CA ALA A 138 -10.39 -11.82 -9.57
C ALA A 138 -11.90 -12.01 -9.33
N ALA A 139 -12.35 -13.21 -8.95
CA ALA A 139 -13.74 -13.49 -8.61
C ALA A 139 -14.11 -13.03 -7.20
N LYS A 140 -13.14 -12.95 -6.28
CA LYS A 140 -13.33 -12.59 -4.87
C LYS A 140 -12.21 -11.68 -4.36
N PRO A 141 -11.98 -10.51 -4.98
CA PRO A 141 -10.81 -9.69 -4.66
C PRO A 141 -10.86 -9.08 -3.26
N CYS A 142 -12.04 -8.97 -2.66
CA CYS A 142 -12.22 -8.48 -1.29
C CYS A 142 -12.05 -9.56 -0.22
N ASP A 143 -11.86 -10.84 -0.56
CA ASP A 143 -11.73 -11.94 0.42
C ASP A 143 -10.27 -12.12 0.84
N GLN A 144 -9.73 -11.08 1.49
CA GLN A 144 -8.32 -11.01 1.86
C GLN A 144 -8.10 -10.39 3.24
N LYS A 145 -7.01 -10.81 3.87
CA LYS A 145 -6.44 -10.19 5.05
C LYS A 145 -4.93 -10.08 4.85
N LEU A 146 -4.40 -8.86 4.92
CA LEU A 146 -2.99 -8.59 4.66
C LEU A 146 -2.28 -8.18 5.95
N PRO A 147 -1.30 -8.97 6.43
CA PRO A 147 -0.47 -8.61 7.57
C PRO A 147 0.63 -7.63 7.14
N ILE A 148 0.55 -6.36 7.53
CA ILE A 148 1.53 -5.34 7.14
C ILE A 148 2.41 -4.93 8.33
N TYR A 149 3.72 -4.82 8.10
CA TYR A 149 4.67 -4.16 8.99
C TYR A 149 5.37 -3.02 8.23
N ASP A 150 5.29 -1.79 8.76
CA ASP A 150 5.81 -0.59 8.09
C ASP A 150 7.20 -0.14 8.58
N GLY A 151 7.85 -0.97 9.41
CA GLY A 151 9.13 -0.64 10.06
C GLY A 151 8.97 -0.10 11.47
N LYS A 152 7.75 0.27 11.87
CA LYS A 152 7.44 0.75 13.23
C LYS A 152 6.26 0.02 13.84
N ALA A 153 5.18 -0.16 13.10
CA ALA A 153 3.93 -0.73 13.55
C ALA A 153 3.51 -1.93 12.70
N ARG A 154 2.91 -2.91 13.37
CA ARG A 154 2.26 -4.07 12.77
C ARG A 154 0.76 -3.84 12.78
N PHE A 155 0.11 -4.02 11.63
CA PHE A 155 -1.34 -3.90 11.50
C PHE A 155 -1.89 -4.81 10.41
N ASP A 156 -3.09 -5.34 10.62
CA ASP A 156 -3.79 -6.10 9.60
C ASP A 156 -4.69 -5.18 8.78
N ILE A 157 -4.70 -5.37 7.46
CA ILE A 157 -5.70 -4.79 6.58
C ILE A 157 -6.71 -5.89 6.22
N GLN A 158 -7.96 -5.70 6.62
CA GLN A 158 -9.04 -6.64 6.35
C GLN A 158 -9.97 -6.06 5.29
N PHE A 159 -10.32 -6.88 4.31
CA PHE A 159 -11.21 -6.52 3.22
C PHE A 159 -12.51 -7.32 3.35
N LYS A 160 -13.62 -6.71 2.98
CA LYS A 160 -14.92 -7.40 2.87
C LYS A 160 -15.71 -6.79 1.73
N LEU A 161 -16.36 -7.63 0.92
CA LEU A 161 -17.21 -7.15 -0.18
C LEU A 161 -18.42 -6.40 0.40
N LEU A 162 -18.61 -5.16 -0.03
CA LEU A 162 -19.83 -4.39 0.24
C LEU A 162 -20.86 -4.60 -0.86
N ARG A 163 -20.44 -4.35 -2.10
CA ARG A 163 -21.30 -4.41 -3.29
C ARG A 163 -20.47 -4.55 -4.56
N ARG A 164 -21.14 -4.86 -5.66
CA ARG A 164 -20.56 -4.85 -7.01
C ARG A 164 -21.11 -3.66 -7.79
N SER A 165 -20.30 -3.12 -8.70
CA SER A 165 -20.70 -2.08 -9.64
C SER A 165 -20.14 -2.43 -11.02
N GLY A 166 -20.97 -3.03 -11.87
CA GLY A 166 -20.49 -3.63 -13.12
C GLY A 166 -19.41 -4.71 -12.84
N ALA A 167 -18.24 -4.56 -13.47
CA ALA A 167 -17.10 -5.45 -13.23
C ALA A 167 -16.38 -5.19 -11.90
N ASP A 168 -16.59 -4.02 -11.29
CA ASP A 168 -15.85 -3.60 -10.10
C ASP A 168 -16.43 -4.23 -8.82
N HIS A 169 -15.54 -4.51 -7.88
CA HIS A 169 -15.85 -4.96 -6.53
C HIS A 169 -15.54 -3.83 -5.56
N ILE A 170 -16.54 -3.38 -4.80
CA ILE A 170 -16.35 -2.33 -3.80
C ILE A 170 -16.19 -3.03 -2.45
N CYS A 171 -14.99 -2.92 -1.88
CA CYS A 171 -14.62 -3.54 -0.62
C CYS A 171 -14.66 -2.50 0.51
N SER A 172 -15.22 -2.86 1.67
CA SER A 172 -14.92 -2.17 2.92
C SER A 172 -13.52 -2.56 3.37
N VAL A 173 -12.75 -1.59 3.87
CA VAL A 173 -11.40 -1.82 4.39
C VAL A 173 -11.35 -1.46 5.87
N LYS A 174 -10.82 -2.37 6.69
CA LYS A 174 -10.58 -2.14 8.11
C LYS A 174 -9.09 -2.24 8.42
N LEU A 175 -8.55 -1.17 9.02
CA LEU A 175 -7.19 -1.16 9.57
C LEU A 175 -7.25 -1.62 11.02
N VAL A 176 -6.61 -2.74 11.33
CA VAL A 176 -6.58 -3.31 12.68
C VAL A 176 -5.15 -3.21 13.22
N PRO A 177 -4.86 -2.22 14.09
CA PRO A 177 -3.53 -2.10 14.69
C PRO A 177 -3.26 -3.29 15.62
N VAL A 178 -2.05 -3.86 15.55
CA VAL A 178 -1.65 -5.05 16.33
C VAL A 178 -0.56 -4.67 17.34
N SER A 179 0.55 -4.08 16.88
CA SER A 179 1.66 -3.68 17.75
C SER A 179 2.46 -2.52 17.15
N GLY A 180 3.37 -1.94 17.94
CA GLY A 180 4.25 -0.83 17.54
C GLY A 180 3.57 0.54 17.40
N HIS A 181 2.24 0.59 17.54
CA HIS A 181 1.47 1.83 17.57
C HIS A 181 1.33 2.34 19.02
N LYS A 182 1.06 3.63 19.18
CA LYS A 182 0.56 4.17 20.45
C LYS A 182 -0.96 4.14 20.45
N PRO A 183 -1.63 3.77 21.56
CA PRO A 183 -3.07 3.85 21.66
C PRO A 183 -3.59 5.24 21.31
N GLY A 184 -4.62 5.32 20.43
CA GLY A 184 -5.19 6.59 19.95
C GLY A 184 -4.38 7.32 18.88
N GLU A 185 -3.22 6.80 18.47
CA GLU A 185 -2.40 7.35 17.38
C GLU A 185 -2.35 6.38 16.18
N GLY A 186 -1.89 6.88 15.02
CA GLY A 186 -1.64 6.07 13.82
C GLY A 186 -2.72 6.21 12.74
N ALA A 187 -2.56 5.45 11.66
CA ALA A 187 -3.43 5.57 10.49
C ALA A 187 -4.90 5.25 10.79
N ALA A 188 -5.17 4.31 11.70
CA ALA A 188 -6.53 3.95 12.08
C ALA A 188 -7.23 5.04 12.91
N SER A 189 -6.48 5.88 13.65
CA SER A 189 -7.10 6.85 14.57
C SER A 189 -7.63 8.10 13.86
N VAL A 190 -7.26 8.33 12.60
CA VAL A 190 -7.77 9.45 11.81
C VAL A 190 -9.01 9.08 10.98
N VAL A 191 -9.33 7.78 10.88
CA VAL A 191 -10.47 7.28 10.09
C VAL A 191 -11.76 7.56 10.84
N ASN A 192 -12.73 8.17 10.16
CA ASN A 192 -14.04 8.52 10.70
C ASN A 192 -15.16 8.04 9.77
N GLY A 193 -15.27 6.73 9.61
CA GLY A 193 -16.26 6.09 8.74
C GLY A 193 -15.74 4.82 8.08
N GLU A 194 -16.43 4.38 7.04
CA GLU A 194 -16.06 3.19 6.25
C GLU A 194 -15.07 3.57 5.15
N ILE A 195 -13.90 2.93 5.14
CA ILE A 195 -12.96 3.04 4.01
C ILE A 195 -13.51 2.17 2.88
N GLU A 196 -13.71 2.76 1.71
CA GLU A 196 -14.11 2.02 0.51
C GLU A 196 -12.92 1.87 -0.44
N LEU A 197 -12.71 0.66 -0.95
CA LEU A 197 -11.73 0.34 -1.98
C LEU A 197 -12.44 -0.26 -3.19
N VAL A 198 -12.27 0.37 -4.36
CA VAL A 198 -12.75 -0.16 -5.64
C VAL A 198 -11.67 -1.04 -6.25
N MET A 199 -11.97 -2.34 -6.36
CA MET A 199 -11.12 -3.36 -6.96
C MET A 199 -11.65 -3.70 -8.36
N ARG A 200 -10.87 -3.39 -9.39
CA ARG A 200 -11.21 -3.61 -10.81
C ARG A 200 -10.44 -4.80 -11.38
N PRO A 201 -11.10 -5.94 -11.67
CA PRO A 201 -10.45 -7.07 -12.33
C PRO A 201 -9.99 -6.71 -13.74
N VAL A 202 -8.82 -7.21 -14.14
CA VAL A 202 -8.27 -7.12 -15.51
C VAL A 202 -7.97 -8.55 -15.99
N PRO A 203 -8.97 -9.26 -16.55
CA PRO A 203 -8.86 -10.68 -16.86
C PRO A 203 -7.68 -11.02 -17.78
N ASN A 204 -7.46 -10.20 -18.82
CA ASN A 204 -6.38 -10.40 -19.80
C ASN A 204 -4.97 -10.30 -19.19
N ALA A 205 -4.85 -9.67 -18.03
CA ALA A 205 -3.59 -9.54 -17.29
C ALA A 205 -3.54 -10.43 -16.04
N ASN A 206 -4.64 -11.13 -15.71
CA ASN A 206 -4.80 -11.93 -14.50
C ASN A 206 -4.39 -11.17 -13.22
N VAL A 207 -4.82 -9.90 -13.12
CA VAL A 207 -4.60 -9.04 -11.96
C VAL A 207 -5.88 -8.28 -11.62
N VAL A 208 -5.92 -7.72 -10.42
CA VAL A 208 -6.94 -6.79 -9.97
C VAL A 208 -6.27 -5.46 -9.66
N ILE A 209 -6.87 -4.36 -10.11
CA ILE A 209 -6.34 -3.02 -9.90
C ILE A 209 -7.12 -2.35 -8.77
N PRO A 210 -6.43 -1.90 -7.70
CA PRO A 210 -6.99 -0.98 -6.71
C PRO A 210 -7.33 0.37 -7.37
N PHE A 211 -8.49 0.47 -8.03
CA PHE A 211 -8.83 1.60 -8.90
C PHE A 211 -9.03 2.90 -8.12
N SER A 212 -9.63 2.84 -6.93
CA SER A 212 -9.70 3.99 -6.04
C SER A 212 -9.88 3.58 -4.59
N VAL A 213 -9.32 4.34 -3.66
CA VAL A 213 -9.59 4.22 -2.23
C VAL A 213 -10.14 5.54 -1.68
N THR A 214 -11.20 5.46 -0.90
CA THR A 214 -11.85 6.59 -0.23
C THR A 214 -11.77 6.38 1.27
N VAL A 215 -11.14 7.32 1.96
CA VAL A 215 -10.89 7.30 3.40
C VAL A 215 -11.61 8.50 4.02
N PRO A 216 -12.77 8.29 4.65
CA PRO A 216 -13.38 9.30 5.51
C PRO A 216 -12.45 9.56 6.70
N THR A 217 -12.05 10.81 6.92
CA THR A 217 -11.25 11.21 8.07
C THR A 217 -11.99 12.23 8.93
N VAL A 218 -11.49 12.47 10.15
CA VAL A 218 -12.07 13.44 11.09
C VAL A 218 -12.27 14.84 10.47
N VAL A 219 -11.38 15.25 9.56
CA VAL A 219 -11.33 16.61 9.00
C VAL A 219 -11.77 16.70 7.53
N GLY A 220 -12.27 15.61 6.95
CA GLY A 220 -12.69 15.54 5.55
C GLY A 220 -12.38 14.18 4.91
N THR A 221 -12.74 14.00 3.64
CA THR A 221 -12.50 12.72 2.95
C THR A 221 -11.27 12.82 2.05
N ALA A 222 -10.34 11.89 2.22
CA ALA A 222 -9.22 11.69 1.31
C ALA A 222 -9.57 10.62 0.28
N THR A 223 -9.36 10.90 -1.00
CA THR A 223 -9.57 9.94 -2.08
C THR A 223 -8.32 9.81 -2.91
N LEU A 224 -7.85 8.58 -3.11
CA LEU A 224 -6.84 8.25 -4.08
C LEU A 224 -7.53 7.57 -5.26
N ILE A 225 -7.44 8.14 -6.46
CA ILE A 225 -8.13 7.62 -7.65
C ILE A 225 -7.17 7.42 -8.80
N SER A 226 -7.26 6.26 -9.44
CA SER A 226 -6.45 5.91 -10.61
C SER A 226 -6.78 6.86 -11.75
N GLU A 227 -5.73 7.43 -12.34
CA GLU A 227 -5.82 8.23 -13.57
C GLU A 227 -5.39 7.38 -14.76
N ARG A 228 -4.32 6.60 -14.57
CA ARG A 228 -3.69 5.82 -15.62
C ARG A 228 -3.14 4.52 -15.05
N VAL A 229 -3.42 3.41 -15.73
CA VAL A 229 -2.67 2.16 -15.52
C VAL A 229 -2.18 1.63 -16.86
N ASP A 230 -0.89 1.40 -16.98
CA ASP A 230 -0.25 0.75 -18.10
C ASP A 230 0.31 -0.59 -17.66
N ILE A 231 -0.13 -1.66 -18.30
CA ILE A 231 0.26 -3.04 -18.00
C ILE A 231 0.98 -3.58 -19.23
N THR A 232 2.19 -4.10 -19.04
CA THR A 232 2.95 -4.82 -20.06
C THR A 232 3.07 -6.28 -19.66
N MET A 233 2.56 -7.15 -20.52
CA MET A 233 2.65 -8.61 -20.36
C MET A 233 4.04 -9.12 -20.79
N PRO A 234 4.47 -10.30 -20.33
CA PRO A 234 5.75 -10.90 -20.75
C PRO A 234 5.91 -11.07 -22.27
N ASP A 235 4.81 -11.27 -23.01
CA ASP A 235 4.76 -11.34 -24.47
C ASP A 235 4.70 -9.97 -25.15
N GLN A 236 5.01 -8.89 -24.41
CA GLN A 236 4.98 -7.49 -24.85
C GLN A 236 3.58 -6.93 -25.20
N LYS A 237 2.50 -7.69 -24.97
CA LYS A 237 1.14 -7.13 -25.08
C LYS A 237 0.94 -6.04 -24.04
N ARG A 238 0.29 -4.95 -24.46
CA ARG A 238 0.04 -3.78 -23.61
C ARG A 238 -1.45 -3.61 -23.36
N ILE A 239 -1.82 -3.35 -22.11
CA ILE A 239 -3.17 -3.00 -21.69
C ILE A 239 -3.11 -1.64 -21.01
N ALA A 240 -3.99 -0.74 -21.42
CA ALA A 240 -4.08 0.61 -20.90
C ALA A 240 -5.47 0.82 -20.30
N LEU A 241 -5.51 1.18 -19.01
CA LEU A 241 -6.72 1.65 -18.35
C LEU A 241 -6.60 3.16 -18.12
N ARG A 242 -7.65 3.88 -18.47
CA ARG A 242 -7.76 5.32 -18.25
C ARG A 242 -9.07 5.61 -17.54
N ARG A 243 -9.06 6.70 -16.78
CA ARG A 243 -10.28 7.32 -16.29
C ARG A 243 -10.96 8.10 -17.40
#